data_AF-A0A660NSC3-F1
#
_entry.id   AF-A0A660NSC3-F1
#
_cell.length_a   1.000
_cell.length_b   1.000
_cell.length_c   1.000
_cell.angle_alpha   90.00
_cell.angle_beta   90.00
_cell.angle_gamma   90.00
#
_symmetry.space_group_name_H-M   'P 1'
#
loop_
_entity.id
_entity.type
_entity.pdbx_description
1 polymer ?
#
loop_
_entity_poly.entity_id
_entity_poly.type
_entity_poly.pdbx_seq_one_letter_code
_entity_poly.pdbx_strand_id
1 'polypeptide(L)'
;MKMKKNIFILCLSVVMLSTLSGCFAGKSAATPGRGGEVTGVGGGKSFREPTPFGMTLVKRGWLKMGLTDQDSLWGKTTPVKDISVDGFWMDETEVTNSKYKQFVEWVHDSILRTRLADPAYGGDETYMITEDKNGNPVTPHLNWNKRLPRKPNEDEQRAFESLYTTNPATGEKSLDVKQLNYRYEIYDYTAAALRRNRLNPAERNLNTDVEVNPNEVVMISKDTAYVDDEGNIHRETINRPLTGAWDFLNTYIVNVYPDTTCWVNDFRNSDNETYLRNYFSNATYNDYPVVGVTWEQANAFCAWRTEYLLKG
;
A
#
# COMPACT_ATOMS: atom_id res chain seq x y z
N MET A 1 66.61 -50.84 -25.72
CA MET A 1 65.40 -50.74 -26.58
C MET A 1 64.09 -51.14 -25.86
N LYS A 2 63.90 -50.83 -24.56
CA LYS A 2 62.67 -51.14 -23.80
C LYS A 2 61.89 -49.91 -23.31
N MET A 3 62.56 -48.76 -23.08
CA MET A 3 61.88 -47.55 -22.57
C MET A 3 61.04 -46.79 -23.61
N LYS A 4 61.43 -46.80 -24.90
CA LYS A 4 60.65 -46.11 -25.96
C LYS A 4 59.28 -46.76 -26.22
N LYS A 5 59.15 -48.07 -25.97
CA LYS A 5 57.89 -48.81 -26.18
C LYS A 5 56.86 -48.49 -25.10
N ASN A 6 57.30 -48.30 -23.85
CA ASN A 6 56.41 -47.95 -22.73
C ASN A 6 55.92 -46.50 -22.79
N ILE A 7 56.73 -45.56 -23.29
CA ILE A 7 56.30 -44.17 -23.51
C ILE A 7 55.24 -44.09 -24.62
N PHE A 8 55.40 -44.88 -25.69
CA PHE A 8 54.42 -44.91 -26.79
C PHE A 8 53.07 -45.51 -26.35
N ILE A 9 53.10 -46.54 -25.49
CA ILE A 9 51.88 -47.14 -24.91
C ILE A 9 51.19 -46.16 -23.95
N LEU A 10 51.96 -45.41 -23.15
CA LEU A 10 51.42 -44.39 -22.26
C LEU A 10 50.75 -43.25 -23.05
N CYS A 11 51.39 -42.74 -24.10
CA CYS A 11 50.80 -41.70 -24.95
C CYS A 11 49.55 -42.17 -25.69
N LEU A 12 49.52 -43.43 -26.16
CA LEU A 12 48.33 -43.99 -26.83
C LEU A 12 47.16 -44.17 -25.85
N SER A 13 47.44 -44.48 -24.58
CA SER A 13 46.40 -44.59 -23.54
C SER A 13 45.80 -43.24 -23.15
N VAL A 14 46.58 -42.16 -23.16
CA VAL A 14 46.10 -40.78 -22.87
C VAL A 14 45.27 -40.23 -24.02
N VAL A 15 45.58 -40.59 -25.27
CA VAL A 15 44.79 -40.20 -26.45
C VAL A 15 43.47 -40.99 -26.55
N MET A 16 43.44 -42.25 -26.11
CA MET A 16 42.19 -43.03 -26.02
C MET A 16 41.26 -42.57 -24.89
N LEU A 17 41.80 -41.99 -23.82
CA LEU A 17 40.99 -41.47 -22.70
C LEU A 17 40.39 -40.07 -23.00
N SER A 18 41.05 -39.28 -23.85
CA SER A 18 40.55 -37.95 -24.26
C SER A 18 39.49 -38.00 -25.37
N THR A 19 39.41 -39.09 -26.14
CA THR A 19 38.37 -39.27 -27.18
C THR A 19 37.05 -39.83 -26.67
N LEU A 20 37.02 -40.40 -25.45
CA LEU A 20 35.79 -40.92 -24.82
C LEU A 20 34.99 -39.89 -24.00
N SER A 21 35.52 -38.67 -23.81
CA SER A 21 34.79 -37.58 -23.14
C SER A 21 33.95 -36.71 -24.10
N GLY A 22 33.86 -37.08 -25.38
CA GLY A 22 33.15 -36.32 -26.42
C GLY A 22 31.64 -36.57 -26.52
N CYS A 23 31.07 -37.58 -25.84
CA CYS A 23 29.67 -37.97 -26.03
C CYS A 23 28.74 -37.74 -24.81
N PHE A 24 29.17 -37.00 -23.79
CA PHE A 24 28.32 -36.63 -22.64
C PHE A 24 28.28 -35.12 -22.34
N ALA A 25 28.67 -34.28 -23.29
CA ALA A 25 28.44 -32.83 -23.23
C ALA A 25 27.09 -32.44 -23.87
N GLY A 26 26.02 -33.11 -23.46
CA GLY A 26 24.63 -32.78 -23.82
C GLY A 26 23.86 -32.24 -22.62
N LYS A 27 24.46 -31.33 -21.84
CA LYS A 27 23.70 -30.60 -20.80
C LYS A 27 22.83 -29.55 -21.48
N SER A 28 21.61 -29.95 -21.80
CA SER A 28 20.39 -29.16 -21.68
C SER A 28 20.51 -27.65 -21.92
N ALA A 29 20.84 -27.26 -23.15
CA ALA A 29 20.27 -26.06 -23.72
C ALA A 29 18.93 -26.47 -24.32
N ALA A 30 17.88 -26.54 -23.50
CA ALA A 30 16.52 -26.62 -24.00
C ALA A 30 16.24 -25.28 -24.71
N THR A 31 16.50 -25.24 -26.01
CA THR A 31 16.00 -24.19 -26.88
C THR A 31 14.47 -24.25 -26.84
N PRO A 32 13.75 -23.18 -26.46
CA PRO A 32 12.31 -23.19 -26.54
C PRO A 32 11.94 -23.21 -28.02
N GLY A 33 11.19 -24.23 -28.45
CA GLY A 33 10.61 -24.27 -29.80
C GLY A 33 11.29 -25.21 -30.81
N ARG A 34 11.56 -26.46 -30.44
CA ARG A 34 11.78 -27.52 -31.44
C ARG A 34 10.79 -28.67 -31.22
N GLY A 35 9.79 -28.71 -32.11
CA GLY A 35 8.60 -29.55 -31.99
C GLY A 35 7.39 -28.65 -31.79
N GLY A 36 6.39 -28.71 -32.67
CA GLY A 36 5.17 -27.88 -32.61
C GLY A 36 4.27 -28.16 -31.40
N GLU A 37 4.83 -28.69 -30.32
CA GLU A 37 4.15 -29.03 -29.08
C GLU A 37 4.28 -27.87 -28.08
N VAL A 38 3.16 -27.53 -27.45
CA VAL A 38 3.09 -26.46 -26.44
C VAL A 38 3.76 -26.95 -25.15
N THR A 39 5.07 -26.69 -25.02
CA THR A 39 5.89 -27.12 -23.88
C THR A 39 5.87 -26.14 -22.69
N GLY A 40 5.07 -25.07 -22.79
CA GLY A 40 4.98 -24.02 -21.78
C GLY A 40 6.20 -23.09 -21.77
N VAL A 41 6.02 -21.88 -21.26
CA VAL A 41 7.14 -20.95 -21.08
C VAL A 41 7.94 -21.42 -19.86
N GLY A 42 9.24 -21.71 -20.04
CA GLY A 42 10.11 -22.23 -18.98
C GLY A 42 10.07 -21.38 -17.71
N GLY A 43 10.03 -22.08 -16.55
CA GLY A 43 9.72 -21.53 -15.22
C GLY A 43 10.46 -20.25 -14.87
N GLY A 44 9.68 -19.19 -14.62
CA GLY A 44 10.19 -17.94 -14.06
C GLY A 44 10.87 -18.16 -12.71
N LYS A 45 11.80 -17.27 -12.35
CA LYS A 45 12.42 -17.27 -11.02
C LYS A 45 11.31 -17.29 -9.97
N SER A 46 11.40 -18.20 -8.99
CA SER A 46 10.47 -18.20 -7.86
C SER A 46 10.55 -16.84 -7.17
N PHE A 47 9.48 -16.05 -7.24
CA PHE A 47 9.38 -14.81 -6.49
C PHE A 47 9.41 -15.17 -5.00
N ARG A 48 10.42 -14.68 -4.28
CA ARG A 48 10.49 -14.79 -2.82
C ARG A 48 10.16 -13.42 -2.28
N GLU A 49 9.00 -13.33 -1.65
CA GLU A 49 8.62 -12.13 -0.92
C GLU A 49 9.60 -11.91 0.25
N PRO A 50 10.21 -10.73 0.36
CA PRO A 50 11.00 -10.40 1.55
C PRO A 50 10.07 -10.37 2.77
N THR A 51 10.55 -10.88 3.90
CA THR A 51 9.83 -10.80 5.18
C THR A 51 9.68 -9.33 5.59
N PRO A 52 8.45 -8.79 5.67
CA PRO A 52 8.25 -7.43 6.16
C PRO A 52 8.68 -7.32 7.62
N PHE A 53 9.23 -6.17 8.00
CA PHE A 53 9.70 -5.94 9.37
C PHE A 53 8.55 -6.00 10.38
N GLY A 54 8.72 -6.77 11.46
CA GLY A 54 7.75 -6.90 12.55
C GLY A 54 6.48 -7.68 12.20
N MET A 55 6.50 -8.47 11.12
CA MET A 55 5.40 -9.32 10.69
C MET A 55 5.78 -10.80 10.70
N THR A 56 4.81 -11.65 11.02
CA THR A 56 4.91 -13.11 10.93
C THR A 56 4.14 -13.65 9.72
N LEU A 57 4.65 -14.74 9.13
CA LEU A 57 3.93 -15.44 8.07
C LEU A 57 2.86 -16.36 8.67
N VAL A 58 1.60 -16.04 8.39
CA VAL A 58 0.47 -16.93 8.60
C VAL A 58 0.35 -17.84 7.38
N LYS A 59 0.56 -19.14 7.58
CA LYS A 59 0.49 -20.13 6.50
C LYS A 59 -0.95 -20.29 6.02
N ARG A 60 -1.12 -20.53 4.71
CA ARG A 60 -2.41 -20.94 4.14
C ARG A 60 -2.99 -22.14 4.88
N GLY A 61 -4.29 -22.13 5.05
CA GLY A 61 -4.99 -23.18 5.77
C GLY A 61 -6.49 -22.98 5.72
N TRP A 62 -7.19 -23.77 6.52
CA TRP A 62 -8.62 -23.62 6.74
C TRP A 62 -8.87 -23.58 8.25
N LEU A 63 -9.88 -22.81 8.65
CA LEU A 63 -10.28 -22.67 10.05
C LEU A 63 -11.80 -22.71 10.17
N LYS A 64 -12.28 -23.21 11.31
CA LYS A 64 -13.69 -23.18 11.67
C LYS A 64 -13.97 -21.91 12.43
N MET A 65 -14.70 -20.98 11.82
CA MET A 65 -15.10 -19.73 12.46
C MET A 65 -16.42 -19.92 13.18
N GLY A 66 -16.44 -19.66 14.48
CA GLY A 66 -17.63 -19.77 15.34
C GLY A 66 -17.31 -20.54 16.62
N LEU A 67 -18.25 -20.47 17.58
CA LEU A 67 -18.17 -21.27 18.80
C LEU A 67 -18.42 -22.73 18.44
N THR A 68 -17.44 -23.59 18.71
CA THR A 68 -17.54 -25.05 18.51
C THR A 68 -18.51 -25.66 19.50
N ASP A 69 -18.42 -25.23 20.76
CA ASP A 69 -19.33 -25.63 21.83
C ASP A 69 -20.34 -24.50 22.09
N GLN A 70 -21.62 -24.78 21.86
CA GLN A 70 -22.69 -23.82 22.11
C GLN A 70 -23.03 -23.81 23.60
N ASP A 71 -22.95 -22.63 24.22
CA ASP A 71 -23.46 -22.44 25.58
C ASP A 71 -24.99 -22.61 25.58
N SER A 72 -25.45 -23.65 26.27
CA SER A 72 -26.84 -24.11 26.31
C SER A 72 -27.77 -23.15 27.07
N LEU A 73 -27.24 -22.17 27.80
CA LEU A 73 -28.04 -21.35 28.72
C LEU A 73 -28.96 -20.32 28.03
N TRP A 74 -28.67 -19.91 26.80
CA TRP A 74 -29.41 -18.83 26.12
C TRP A 74 -29.87 -19.13 24.69
N GLY A 75 -29.74 -20.39 24.22
CA GLY A 75 -30.40 -20.88 23.00
C GLY A 75 -30.04 -20.18 21.68
N LYS A 76 -29.02 -19.32 21.65
CA LYS A 76 -28.52 -18.71 20.40
C LYS A 76 -27.54 -19.66 19.73
N THR A 77 -27.98 -20.28 18.64
CA THR A 77 -27.11 -21.08 17.78
C THR A 77 -26.24 -20.16 16.93
N THR A 78 -24.95 -20.02 17.27
CA THR A 78 -24.00 -19.32 16.40
C THR A 78 -23.61 -20.26 15.25
N PRO A 79 -23.83 -19.90 13.98
CA PRO A 79 -23.48 -20.76 12.86
C PRO A 79 -21.95 -20.86 12.75
N VAL A 80 -21.45 -22.10 12.74
CA VAL A 80 -20.03 -22.38 12.45
C VAL A 80 -19.84 -22.39 10.94
N LYS A 81 -18.86 -21.62 10.45
CA LYS A 81 -18.50 -21.55 9.03
C LYS A 81 -17.06 -22.02 8.84
N ASP A 82 -16.85 -22.90 7.88
CA ASP A 82 -15.51 -23.30 7.46
C ASP A 82 -14.99 -22.27 6.45
N ILE A 83 -13.84 -21.67 6.75
CA ILE A 83 -13.22 -20.60 5.94
C ILE A 83 -11.82 -21.05 5.54
N SER A 84 -11.53 -21.01 4.24
CA SER A 84 -10.17 -21.17 3.71
C SER A 84 -9.52 -19.79 3.59
N VAL A 85 -8.28 -19.68 4.06
CA VAL A 85 -7.49 -18.44 4.00
C VAL A 85 -6.15 -18.73 3.33
N ASP A 86 -5.77 -17.88 2.39
CA ASP A 86 -4.44 -17.94 1.78
C ASP A 86 -3.34 -17.54 2.76
N GLY A 87 -2.07 -17.75 2.40
CA GLY A 87 -0.96 -17.36 3.25
C GLY A 87 -0.75 -15.84 3.19
N PHE A 88 -0.61 -15.19 4.33
CA PHE A 88 -0.42 -13.74 4.41
C PHE A 88 0.48 -13.35 5.58
N TRP A 89 0.96 -12.11 5.58
CA TRP A 89 1.76 -11.54 6.66
C TRP A 89 0.87 -10.83 7.68
N MET A 90 1.12 -11.04 8.97
CA MET A 90 0.39 -10.40 10.07
C MET A 90 1.38 -9.73 11.03
N ASP A 91 1.10 -8.51 11.47
CA ASP A 91 1.93 -7.83 12.47
C ASP A 91 2.01 -8.65 13.77
N GLU A 92 3.20 -8.71 14.37
CA GLU A 92 3.46 -9.44 15.63
C GLU A 92 2.78 -8.81 16.84
N THR A 93 2.58 -7.49 16.80
CA THR A 93 2.08 -6.64 17.89
C THR A 93 1.11 -5.63 17.32
N GLU A 94 0.23 -5.07 18.16
CA GLU A 94 -0.60 -3.95 17.75
C GLU A 94 0.26 -2.77 17.25
N VAL A 95 -0.38 -1.92 16.43
CA VAL A 95 0.24 -0.68 15.98
C VAL A 95 0.41 0.23 17.19
N THR A 96 1.65 0.57 17.52
CA THR A 96 1.99 1.44 18.64
C THR A 96 1.74 2.91 18.31
N ASN A 97 1.61 3.75 19.33
CA ASN A 97 1.53 5.20 19.19
C ASN A 97 2.70 5.76 18.37
N SER A 98 3.93 5.26 18.56
CA SER A 98 5.10 5.68 17.78
C SER A 98 4.98 5.35 16.28
N LYS A 99 4.52 4.14 15.94
CA LYS A 99 4.29 3.74 14.54
C LYS A 99 3.21 4.60 13.89
N TYR A 100 2.12 4.90 14.61
CA TYR A 100 1.05 5.75 14.08
C TYR A 100 1.45 7.23 14.01
N LYS A 101 2.27 7.72 14.94
CA LYS A 101 2.88 9.06 14.87
C LYS A 101 3.69 9.23 13.60
N GLN A 102 4.43 8.20 13.17
CA GLN A 102 5.18 8.26 11.91
C GLN A 102 4.26 8.58 10.71
N PHE A 103 3.05 8.04 10.69
CA PHE A 103 2.06 8.35 9.67
C PHE A 103 1.55 9.79 9.79
N VAL A 104 1.19 10.23 10.99
CA VAL A 104 0.71 11.61 11.23
C VAL A 104 1.79 12.63 10.90
N GLU A 105 3.03 12.39 11.32
CA GLU A 105 4.19 13.22 11.02
C GLU A 105 4.47 13.24 9.52
N TRP A 106 4.34 12.11 8.81
CA TRP A 106 4.48 12.07 7.36
C TRP A 106 3.45 12.96 6.66
N VAL A 107 2.18 12.92 7.09
CA VAL A 107 1.12 13.78 6.54
C VAL A 107 1.39 15.24 6.87
N HIS A 108 1.75 15.55 8.12
CA HIS A 108 2.17 16.89 8.54
C HIS A 108 3.31 17.44 7.65
N ASP A 109 4.34 16.62 7.46
CA ASP A 109 5.51 16.92 6.65
C ASP A 109 5.19 17.10 5.17
N SER A 110 4.19 16.37 4.67
CA SER A 110 3.68 16.53 3.30
C SER A 110 3.07 17.92 3.10
N ILE A 111 2.20 18.35 4.03
CA ILE A 111 1.52 19.65 3.97
C ILE A 111 2.53 20.78 4.10
N LEU A 112 3.48 20.64 5.03
CA LEU A 112 4.52 21.63 5.22
C LEU A 112 5.38 21.82 3.96
N ARG A 113 5.77 20.73 3.28
CA ARG A 113 6.52 20.81 2.02
C ARG A 113 5.71 21.46 0.91
N THR A 114 4.42 21.16 0.82
CA THR A 114 3.51 21.84 -0.12
C THR A 114 3.46 23.34 0.16
N ARG A 115 3.35 23.76 1.42
CA ARG A 115 3.35 25.19 1.77
C ARG A 115 4.69 25.87 1.50
N LEU A 116 5.81 25.20 1.78
CA LEU A 116 7.13 25.74 1.48
C LEU A 116 7.37 25.89 -0.03
N ALA A 117 6.71 25.07 -0.87
CA ALA A 117 6.72 25.23 -2.31
C ALA A 117 5.85 26.40 -2.81
N ASP A 118 4.79 26.73 -2.08
CA ASP A 118 3.83 27.78 -2.44
C ASP A 118 4.46 29.18 -2.31
N PRO A 119 4.39 30.03 -3.37
CA PRO A 119 4.85 31.42 -3.33
C PRO A 119 4.27 32.28 -2.21
N ALA A 120 3.09 31.94 -1.67
CA ALA A 120 2.49 32.69 -0.56
C ALA A 120 3.23 32.51 0.78
N TYR A 121 4.01 31.42 0.90
CA TYR A 121 4.83 31.14 2.07
C TYR A 121 6.31 31.14 1.67
N GLY A 122 6.90 29.96 1.38
CA GLY A 122 8.34 29.84 1.13
C GLY A 122 8.77 30.10 -0.32
N GLY A 123 7.88 29.84 -1.29
CA GLY A 123 8.15 30.00 -2.72
C GLY A 123 9.29 29.14 -3.29
N ASP A 124 9.68 28.08 -2.58
CA ASP A 124 10.79 27.23 -3.01
C ASP A 124 10.28 26.02 -3.80
N GLU A 125 10.24 26.20 -5.12
CA GLU A 125 9.74 25.21 -6.08
C GLU A 125 10.46 23.86 -5.99
N THR A 126 11.68 23.78 -5.41
CA THR A 126 12.44 22.53 -5.33
C THR A 126 11.83 21.48 -4.38
N TYR A 127 10.84 21.88 -3.57
CA TYR A 127 10.01 20.94 -2.80
C TYR A 127 8.98 20.19 -3.67
N MET A 128 8.77 20.61 -4.91
CA MET A 128 7.85 19.97 -5.85
C MET A 128 8.56 19.60 -7.15
N ILE A 129 8.49 18.32 -7.51
CA ILE A 129 9.06 17.80 -8.76
C ILE A 129 8.00 17.94 -9.84
N THR A 130 8.27 18.82 -10.82
CA THR A 130 7.41 19.10 -11.97
C THR A 130 7.98 18.55 -13.29
N GLU A 131 9.25 18.16 -13.29
CA GLU A 131 9.96 17.67 -14.48
C GLU A 131 10.67 16.34 -14.18
N ASP A 132 10.64 15.43 -15.15
CA ASP A 132 11.42 14.19 -15.10
C ASP A 132 12.91 14.44 -15.41
N LYS A 133 13.77 13.44 -15.20
CA LYS A 133 15.21 13.47 -15.53
C LYS A 133 15.51 13.90 -16.97
N ASN A 134 14.56 13.70 -17.87
CA ASN A 134 14.66 14.03 -19.29
C ASN A 134 14.08 15.42 -19.64
N GLY A 135 13.66 16.21 -18.65
CA GLY A 135 13.03 17.53 -18.85
C GLY A 135 11.59 17.47 -19.37
N ASN A 136 10.95 16.30 -19.31
CA ASN A 136 9.54 16.18 -19.68
C ASN A 136 8.66 16.59 -18.48
N PRO A 137 7.55 17.33 -18.71
CA PRO A 137 6.65 17.70 -17.64
C PRO A 137 5.96 16.45 -17.07
N VAL A 138 5.93 16.34 -15.75
CA VAL A 138 5.25 15.28 -15.00
C VAL A 138 4.22 15.88 -14.05
N THR A 139 3.29 15.05 -13.58
CA THR A 139 2.34 15.47 -12.54
C THR A 139 3.11 15.94 -11.30
N PRO A 140 2.87 17.18 -10.81
CA PRO A 140 3.60 17.73 -9.67
C PRO A 140 3.48 16.82 -8.45
N HIS A 141 4.60 16.42 -7.88
CA HIS A 141 4.65 15.58 -6.69
C HIS A 141 5.75 16.01 -5.73
N LEU A 142 5.61 15.68 -4.45
CA LEU A 142 6.51 16.17 -3.40
C LEU A 142 7.91 15.55 -3.51
N ASN A 143 8.92 16.40 -3.37
CA ASN A 143 10.32 16.01 -3.28
C ASN A 143 10.69 15.60 -1.84
N TRP A 144 10.55 14.31 -1.54
CA TRP A 144 10.90 13.77 -0.22
C TRP A 144 12.41 13.73 0.06
N ASN A 145 13.27 13.87 -0.96
CA ASN A 145 14.72 13.90 -0.79
C ASN A 145 15.21 15.21 -0.20
N LYS A 146 14.47 16.31 -0.41
CA LYS A 146 14.81 17.60 0.16
C LYS A 146 14.42 17.63 1.64
N ARG A 147 15.39 17.97 2.49
CA ARG A 147 15.21 18.08 3.94
C ARG A 147 14.49 19.37 4.28
N LEU A 148 13.63 19.30 5.29
CA LEU A 148 13.01 20.49 5.89
C LEU A 148 14.08 21.38 6.55
N PRO A 149 13.87 22.71 6.56
CA PRO A 149 14.80 23.65 7.16
C PRO A 149 14.80 23.47 8.68
N ARG A 150 15.99 23.29 9.26
CA ARG A 150 16.16 23.20 10.74
C ARG A 150 16.01 24.55 11.43
N LYS A 151 16.31 25.63 10.71
CA LYS A 151 16.19 27.02 11.17
C LYS A 151 15.45 27.78 10.10
N PRO A 152 14.11 27.88 10.20
CA PRO A 152 13.30 28.52 9.19
C PRO A 152 13.60 30.02 9.09
N ASN A 153 13.58 30.56 7.88
CA ASN A 153 13.52 32.01 7.64
C ASN A 153 12.12 32.55 8.03
N GLU A 154 11.92 33.87 8.03
CA GLU A 154 10.63 34.49 8.41
C GLU A 154 9.44 33.96 7.58
N ASP A 155 9.62 33.83 6.27
CA ASP A 155 8.58 33.32 5.37
C ASP A 155 8.35 31.81 5.55
N GLU A 156 9.42 31.03 5.77
CA GLU A 156 9.30 29.61 6.09
C GLU A 156 8.61 29.41 7.44
N GLN A 157 8.93 30.24 8.43
CA GLN A 157 8.33 30.24 9.76
C GLN A 157 6.82 30.49 9.69
N ARG A 158 6.35 31.37 8.80
CA ARG A 158 4.92 31.56 8.51
C ARG A 158 4.27 30.26 8.03
N ALA A 159 4.97 29.49 7.20
CA ALA A 159 4.51 28.17 6.74
C ALA A 159 4.37 27.18 7.91
N PHE A 160 5.33 27.15 8.84
CA PHE A 160 5.20 26.35 10.07
C PHE A 160 4.04 26.82 10.94
N GLU A 161 3.89 28.13 11.13
CA GLU A 161 2.86 28.71 12.00
C GLU A 161 1.44 28.45 11.49
N SER A 162 1.25 28.41 10.17
CA SER A 162 -0.05 28.11 9.55
C SER A 162 -0.62 26.73 9.89
N LEU A 163 0.20 25.78 10.38
CA LEU A 163 -0.23 24.44 10.80
C LEU A 163 -0.73 24.41 12.25
N TYR A 164 -0.57 25.49 13.00
CA TYR A 164 -0.92 25.53 14.41
C TYR A 164 -2.06 26.51 14.66
N THR A 165 -2.91 26.14 15.60
CA THR A 165 -3.95 27.02 16.13
C THR A 165 -3.63 27.35 17.59
N THR A 166 -4.06 28.52 18.04
CA THR A 166 -3.92 28.94 19.44
C THR A 166 -5.28 28.89 20.10
N ASN A 167 -5.36 28.18 21.22
CA ASN A 167 -6.59 28.15 21.99
C ASN A 167 -6.86 29.55 22.58
N PRO A 168 -8.02 30.18 22.31
CA PRO A 168 -8.31 31.54 22.79
C PRO A 168 -8.44 31.62 24.31
N ALA A 169 -8.78 30.51 24.99
CA ALA A 169 -8.99 30.47 26.44
C ALA A 169 -7.71 30.13 27.21
N THR A 170 -6.93 29.14 26.76
CA THR A 170 -5.71 28.70 27.45
C THR A 170 -4.43 29.36 26.94
N GLY A 171 -4.47 29.95 25.73
CA GLY A 171 -3.28 30.48 25.06
C GLY A 171 -2.31 29.39 24.56
N GLU A 172 -2.66 28.11 24.72
CA GLU A 172 -1.82 27.01 24.29
C GLU A 172 -1.83 26.88 22.76
N LYS A 173 -0.64 26.76 22.18
CA LYS A 173 -0.46 26.52 20.75
C LYS A 173 -0.47 25.01 20.51
N SER A 174 -1.46 24.54 19.75
CA SER A 174 -1.63 23.14 19.39
C SER A 174 -1.67 22.97 17.87
N LEU A 175 -1.32 21.78 17.40
CA LEU A 175 -1.40 21.45 15.98
C LEU A 175 -2.87 21.52 15.52
N ASP A 176 -3.12 22.15 14.38
CA ASP A 176 -4.46 22.17 13.79
C ASP A 176 -4.75 20.83 13.13
N VAL A 177 -5.38 19.96 13.90
CA VAL A 177 -5.72 18.60 13.50
C VAL A 177 -6.60 18.56 12.25
N LYS A 178 -7.44 19.60 11.99
CA LYS A 178 -8.37 19.62 10.85
C LYS A 178 -7.66 19.63 9.50
N GLN A 179 -6.43 20.12 9.47
CA GLN A 179 -5.64 20.22 8.25
C GLN A 179 -4.96 18.89 7.88
N LEU A 180 -4.86 17.94 8.81
CA LEU A 180 -4.15 16.67 8.64
C LEU A 180 -4.98 15.65 7.86
N ASN A 181 -5.28 15.97 6.61
CA ASN A 181 -6.08 15.13 5.74
C ASN A 181 -5.17 14.34 4.79
N TYR A 182 -5.29 13.02 4.80
CA TYR A 182 -4.59 12.13 3.89
C TYR A 182 -5.53 11.67 2.78
N ARG A 183 -5.11 11.90 1.54
CA ARG A 183 -5.79 11.42 0.34
C ARG A 183 -5.06 10.19 -0.20
N TYR A 184 -5.80 9.13 -0.44
CA TYR A 184 -5.30 7.93 -1.08
C TYR A 184 -6.32 7.36 -2.07
N GLU A 185 -5.82 6.54 -2.99
CA GLU A 185 -6.60 6.01 -4.10
C GLU A 185 -6.42 4.48 -4.16
N ILE A 186 -7.53 3.76 -4.35
CA ILE A 186 -7.54 2.29 -4.45
C ILE A 186 -8.16 1.91 -5.78
N TYR A 187 -7.42 1.13 -6.58
CA TYR A 187 -7.91 0.61 -7.84
C TYR A 187 -8.72 -0.68 -7.62
N ASP A 188 -10.00 -0.69 -8.02
CA ASP A 188 -10.84 -1.87 -7.96
C ASP A 188 -10.59 -2.79 -9.15
N TYR A 189 -9.61 -3.68 -9.00
CA TYR A 189 -9.30 -4.71 -9.99
C TYR A 189 -10.47 -5.66 -10.24
N THR A 190 -11.34 -5.90 -9.26
CA THR A 190 -12.44 -6.85 -9.40
C THR A 190 -13.53 -6.27 -10.30
N ALA A 191 -13.93 -5.02 -10.07
CA ALA A 191 -14.88 -4.32 -10.92
C ALA A 191 -14.32 -4.09 -12.32
N ALA A 192 -13.04 -3.71 -12.44
CA ALA A 192 -12.38 -3.54 -13.74
C ALA A 192 -12.32 -4.84 -14.55
N ALA A 193 -12.15 -5.99 -13.89
CA ALA A 193 -12.05 -7.30 -14.54
C ALA A 193 -13.41 -7.86 -15.03
N LEU A 194 -14.54 -7.32 -14.57
CA LEU A 194 -15.85 -7.79 -15.00
C LEU A 194 -16.03 -7.60 -16.51
N ARG A 195 -16.48 -8.65 -17.21
CA ARG A 195 -16.68 -8.60 -18.68
C ARG A 195 -17.62 -7.48 -19.10
N ARG A 196 -18.71 -7.26 -18.36
CA ARG A 196 -19.65 -6.16 -18.60
C ARG A 196 -19.00 -4.77 -18.61
N ASN A 197 -17.88 -4.62 -17.88
CA ASN A 197 -17.16 -3.37 -17.69
C ASN A 197 -16.00 -3.18 -18.69
N ARG A 198 -15.86 -4.07 -19.69
CA ARG A 198 -14.86 -3.90 -20.74
C ARG A 198 -15.27 -2.77 -21.68
N LEU A 199 -14.30 -1.94 -22.08
CA LEU A 199 -14.55 -0.81 -22.95
C LEU A 199 -15.04 -1.26 -24.33
N ASN A 200 -14.44 -2.31 -24.88
CA ASN A 200 -14.86 -2.91 -26.14
C ASN A 200 -16.17 -3.70 -25.96
N PRO A 201 -17.30 -3.27 -26.57
CA PRO A 201 -18.58 -3.97 -26.42
C PRO A 201 -18.51 -5.44 -26.86
N ALA A 202 -17.75 -5.75 -27.90
CA ALA A 202 -17.61 -7.11 -28.44
C ALA A 202 -16.96 -8.09 -27.45
N GLU A 203 -16.19 -7.60 -26.48
CA GLU A 203 -15.53 -8.43 -25.47
C GLU A 203 -16.38 -8.66 -24.21
N ARG A 204 -17.53 -7.96 -24.11
CA ARG A 204 -18.45 -8.07 -22.96
C ARG A 204 -19.22 -9.38 -23.02
N ASN A 205 -19.64 -9.78 -24.22
CA ASN A 205 -20.34 -11.03 -24.48
C ASN A 205 -19.51 -11.93 -25.39
N LEU A 206 -19.17 -13.14 -24.91
CA LEU A 206 -18.45 -14.14 -25.71
C LEU A 206 -19.38 -14.98 -26.58
N ASN A 207 -20.69 -14.86 -26.40
CA ASN A 207 -21.66 -15.57 -27.23
C ASN A 207 -21.80 -14.87 -28.59
N THR A 208 -21.38 -15.54 -29.65
CA THR A 208 -21.43 -15.04 -31.04
C THR A 208 -22.84 -14.93 -31.59
N ASP A 209 -23.82 -15.60 -30.98
CA ASP A 209 -25.21 -15.62 -31.44
C ASP A 209 -25.99 -14.38 -30.97
N VAL A 210 -25.41 -13.56 -30.09
CA VAL A 210 -26.04 -12.34 -29.56
C VAL A 210 -25.43 -11.13 -30.24
N GLU A 211 -26.26 -10.35 -30.93
CA GLU A 211 -25.84 -9.07 -31.49
C GLU A 211 -25.48 -8.09 -30.38
N VAL A 212 -24.25 -7.60 -30.40
CA VAL A 212 -23.73 -6.64 -29.42
C VAL A 212 -24.18 -5.24 -29.83
N ASN A 213 -24.86 -4.52 -28.94
CA ASN A 213 -25.21 -3.12 -29.15
C ASN A 213 -23.99 -2.22 -28.86
N PRO A 214 -23.40 -1.54 -29.86
CA PRO A 214 -22.21 -0.72 -29.65
C PRO A 214 -22.48 0.54 -28.79
N ASN A 215 -23.75 0.99 -28.73
CA ASN A 215 -24.15 2.20 -28.03
C ASN A 215 -24.66 1.92 -26.60
N GLU A 216 -24.49 0.69 -26.10
CA GLU A 216 -24.87 0.35 -24.74
C GLU A 216 -23.99 1.09 -23.72
N VAL A 217 -24.63 1.95 -22.93
CA VAL A 217 -24.00 2.69 -21.84
C VAL A 217 -23.94 1.81 -20.60
N VAL A 218 -22.71 1.46 -20.19
CA VAL A 218 -22.48 0.69 -18.96
C VAL A 218 -22.40 1.67 -17.79
N MET A 219 -23.31 1.53 -16.84
CA MET A 219 -23.27 2.30 -15.59
C MET A 219 -22.41 1.58 -14.56
N ILE A 220 -21.56 2.35 -13.89
CA ILE A 220 -20.71 1.86 -12.80
C ILE A 220 -20.92 2.73 -11.56
N SER A 221 -20.78 2.11 -10.40
CA SER A 221 -20.73 2.77 -9.11
C SER A 221 -19.27 2.94 -8.69
N LYS A 222 -18.90 4.14 -8.27
CA LYS A 222 -17.54 4.46 -7.83
C LYS A 222 -17.58 5.28 -6.55
N ASP A 223 -16.67 5.00 -5.63
CA ASP A 223 -16.49 5.81 -4.43
C ASP A 223 -15.58 7.00 -4.73
N THR A 224 -16.05 8.18 -4.37
CA THR A 224 -15.35 9.45 -4.56
C THR A 224 -15.34 10.26 -3.29
N ALA A 225 -14.21 10.92 -3.03
CA ALA A 225 -14.06 11.87 -1.94
C ALA A 225 -13.43 13.16 -2.45
N TYR A 226 -13.99 14.29 -2.02
CA TYR A 226 -13.51 15.63 -2.37
C TYR A 226 -13.69 16.60 -1.18
N VAL A 227 -12.99 17.72 -1.24
CA VAL A 227 -13.10 18.81 -0.26
C VAL A 227 -13.94 19.92 -0.92
N ASP A 228 -14.98 20.40 -0.23
CA ASP A 228 -15.79 21.53 -0.70
C ASP A 228 -15.07 22.88 -0.52
N ASP A 229 -15.68 23.96 -1.02
CA ASP A 229 -15.13 25.31 -0.89
C ASP A 229 -15.06 25.78 0.58
N GLU A 230 -15.87 25.19 1.46
CA GLU A 230 -15.84 25.44 2.91
C GLU A 230 -14.79 24.61 3.67
N GLY A 231 -14.10 23.68 3.00
CA GLY A 231 -13.07 22.81 3.59
C GLY A 231 -13.58 21.52 4.25
N ASN A 232 -14.86 21.16 4.09
CA ASN A 232 -15.42 19.91 4.57
C ASN A 232 -15.16 18.77 3.57
N ILE A 233 -14.92 17.59 4.11
CA ILE A 233 -14.68 16.38 3.32
C ILE A 233 -16.02 15.70 3.04
N HIS A 234 -16.38 15.59 1.76
CA HIS A 234 -17.52 14.81 1.29
C HIS A 234 -17.04 13.46 0.77
N ARG A 235 -17.75 12.40 1.16
CA ARG A 235 -17.53 11.03 0.67
C ARG A 235 -18.86 10.49 0.17
N GLU A 236 -18.91 10.16 -1.11
CA GLU A 236 -20.12 9.66 -1.75
C GLU A 236 -19.81 8.61 -2.81
N THR A 237 -20.74 7.67 -2.98
CA THR A 237 -20.73 6.69 -4.06
C THR A 237 -21.54 7.25 -5.21
N ILE A 238 -20.88 7.56 -6.32
CA ILE A 238 -21.52 8.11 -7.52
C ILE A 238 -21.82 7.00 -8.53
N ASN A 239 -22.96 7.10 -9.20
CA ASN A 239 -23.30 6.26 -10.34
C ASN A 239 -23.09 7.05 -11.63
N ARG A 240 -22.22 6.57 -12.51
CA ARG A 240 -21.86 7.27 -13.75
C ARG A 240 -21.65 6.31 -14.92
N PRO A 241 -21.76 6.79 -16.17
CA PRO A 241 -21.38 6.01 -17.34
C PRO A 241 -19.87 5.76 -17.36
N LEU A 242 -19.49 4.51 -17.66
CA LEU A 242 -18.11 4.09 -17.84
C LEU A 242 -17.49 4.82 -19.03
N THR A 243 -16.40 5.52 -18.76
CA THR A 243 -15.61 6.29 -19.72
C THR A 243 -14.25 5.63 -19.95
N GLY A 244 -13.60 5.15 -18.88
CA GLY A 244 -12.24 4.60 -18.97
C GLY A 244 -11.77 3.87 -17.73
N ALA A 245 -10.51 3.44 -17.76
CA ALA A 245 -9.89 2.69 -16.66
C ALA A 245 -9.83 3.50 -15.35
N TRP A 246 -9.73 4.83 -15.43
CA TRP A 246 -9.72 5.74 -14.28
C TRP A 246 -11.02 5.74 -13.48
N ASP A 247 -12.12 5.24 -14.05
CA ASP A 247 -13.37 5.16 -13.31
C ASP A 247 -13.39 4.04 -12.27
N PHE A 248 -12.43 3.10 -12.29
CA PHE A 248 -12.27 2.08 -11.25
C PHE A 248 -11.34 2.52 -10.10
N LEU A 249 -10.81 3.75 -10.15
CA LEU A 249 -9.88 4.27 -9.15
C LEU A 249 -10.60 5.02 -8.03
N ASN A 250 -11.06 4.32 -6.99
CA ASN A 250 -11.79 4.91 -5.88
C ASN A 250 -10.89 5.88 -5.08
N THR A 251 -11.42 7.04 -4.69
CA THR A 251 -10.67 8.08 -3.98
C THR A 251 -11.22 8.26 -2.56
N TYR A 252 -10.32 8.34 -1.58
CA TYR A 252 -10.65 8.54 -0.17
C TYR A 252 -9.85 9.68 0.41
N ILE A 253 -10.47 10.47 1.28
CA ILE A 253 -9.83 11.54 2.05
C ILE A 253 -10.22 11.33 3.51
N VAL A 254 -9.24 11.21 4.40
CA VAL A 254 -9.47 10.92 5.82
C VAL A 254 -8.58 11.81 6.66
N ASN A 255 -9.15 12.42 7.71
CA ASN A 255 -8.35 13.09 8.73
C ASN A 255 -7.59 12.05 9.55
N VAL A 256 -6.26 12.16 9.62
CA VAL A 256 -5.42 11.09 10.17
C VAL A 256 -5.20 11.19 11.68
N TYR A 257 -5.52 12.33 12.30
CA TYR A 257 -5.25 12.51 13.72
C TYR A 257 -6.21 11.66 14.56
N PRO A 258 -5.72 10.88 15.54
CA PRO A 258 -6.59 10.04 16.35
C PRO A 258 -7.46 10.90 17.28
N ASP A 259 -8.68 10.45 17.55
CA ASP A 259 -9.56 11.11 18.50
C ASP A 259 -9.06 10.88 19.94
N THR A 260 -8.38 11.88 20.48
CA THR A 260 -7.90 11.87 21.87
C THR A 260 -9.04 11.98 22.89
N THR A 261 -10.22 12.45 22.47
CA THR A 261 -11.37 12.69 23.36
C THR A 261 -12.13 11.43 23.74
N CYS A 262 -11.90 10.32 23.04
CA CYS A 262 -12.51 9.02 23.33
C CYS A 262 -12.34 8.58 24.80
N TRP A 263 -11.20 8.92 25.42
CA TRP A 263 -10.90 8.60 26.81
C TRP A 263 -11.90 9.15 27.82
N VAL A 264 -12.55 10.28 27.50
CA VAL A 264 -13.56 10.95 28.34
C VAL A 264 -14.97 10.67 27.83
N ASN A 265 -15.16 10.69 26.50
CA ASN A 265 -16.48 10.56 25.89
C ASN A 265 -17.05 9.15 25.99
N ASP A 266 -16.22 8.13 25.75
CA ASP A 266 -16.67 6.73 25.79
C ASP A 266 -16.69 6.18 27.22
N PHE A 267 -15.83 6.72 28.10
CA PHE A 267 -15.67 6.28 29.49
C PHE A 267 -16.05 7.38 30.49
N ARG A 268 -17.31 7.80 30.47
CA ARG A 268 -17.81 8.93 31.28
C ARG A 268 -17.61 8.80 32.80
N ASN A 269 -17.47 7.58 33.31
CA ASN A 269 -17.33 7.30 34.75
C ASN A 269 -15.87 7.05 35.19
N SER A 270 -14.90 7.25 34.29
CA SER A 270 -13.49 7.00 34.56
C SER A 270 -12.70 8.32 34.56
N ASP A 271 -11.82 8.51 35.54
CA ASP A 271 -10.93 9.68 35.63
C ASP A 271 -9.75 9.59 34.64
N ASN A 272 -10.05 9.69 33.35
CA ASN A 272 -9.10 9.49 32.25
C ASN A 272 -8.54 10.80 31.65
N GLU A 273 -8.67 11.94 32.33
CA GLU A 273 -8.18 13.24 31.84
C GLU A 273 -6.68 13.22 31.54
N THR A 274 -5.90 12.44 32.30
CA THR A 274 -4.46 12.28 32.07
C THR A 274 -4.19 11.64 30.70
N TYR A 275 -4.99 10.65 30.30
CA TYR A 275 -4.84 9.96 29.01
C TYR A 275 -5.30 10.84 27.84
N LEU A 276 -6.37 11.60 28.02
CA LEU A 276 -6.81 12.62 27.05
C LEU A 276 -5.64 13.52 26.62
N ARG A 277 -4.89 14.06 27.59
CA ARG A 277 -3.80 15.02 27.31
C ARG A 277 -2.50 14.38 26.86
N ASN A 278 -2.15 13.24 27.43
CA ASN A 278 -0.80 12.70 27.34
C ASN A 278 -0.68 11.44 26.48
N TYR A 279 -1.75 10.67 26.26
CA TYR A 279 -1.63 9.32 25.68
C TYR A 279 -1.02 9.34 24.28
N PHE A 280 -1.53 10.21 23.40
CA PHE A 280 -0.96 10.34 22.06
C PHE A 280 0.20 11.34 22.00
N SER A 281 0.26 12.35 22.87
CA SER A 281 1.28 13.41 22.76
C SER A 281 2.62 13.03 23.41
N ASN A 282 2.60 12.35 24.55
CA ASN A 282 3.78 12.12 25.38
C ASN A 282 4.59 10.90 24.90
N ALA A 283 5.92 10.98 25.04
CA ALA A 283 6.84 9.90 24.66
C ALA A 283 6.71 8.65 25.54
N THR A 284 6.25 8.78 26.79
CA THR A 284 6.07 7.66 27.74
C THR A 284 5.08 6.60 27.23
N TYR A 285 4.15 6.98 26.37
CA TYR A 285 3.14 6.09 25.79
C TYR A 285 3.48 5.63 24.37
N ASN A 286 4.69 5.89 23.87
CA ASN A 286 5.08 5.58 22.49
C ASN A 286 4.97 4.09 22.13
N ASP A 287 5.23 3.19 23.08
CA ASP A 287 5.20 1.74 22.87
C ASP A 287 3.83 1.10 23.17
N TYR A 288 2.84 1.92 23.56
CA TYR A 288 1.47 1.48 23.81
C TYR A 288 0.67 1.45 22.50
N PRO A 289 -0.36 0.60 22.39
CA PRO A 289 -1.22 0.55 21.20
C PRO A 289 -1.91 1.90 20.97
N VAL A 290 -2.08 2.27 19.71
CA VAL A 290 -2.84 3.47 19.34
C VAL A 290 -4.32 3.30 19.67
N VAL A 291 -4.94 4.35 20.21
CA VAL A 291 -6.35 4.38 20.63
C VAL A 291 -7.03 5.62 20.03
N GLY A 292 -8.34 5.53 19.76
CA GLY A 292 -9.11 6.61 19.14
C GLY A 292 -9.00 6.65 17.62
N VAL A 293 -8.78 5.49 16.98
CA VAL A 293 -8.63 5.36 15.53
C VAL A 293 -9.89 4.72 14.93
N THR A 294 -10.47 5.35 13.91
CA THR A 294 -11.62 4.80 13.17
C THR A 294 -11.20 3.74 12.15
N TRP A 295 -12.17 2.98 11.64
CA TRP A 295 -11.94 2.02 10.57
C TRP A 295 -11.33 2.67 9.31
N GLU A 296 -11.83 3.85 8.94
CA GLU A 296 -11.30 4.63 7.82
C GLU A 296 -9.85 5.07 8.03
N GLN A 297 -9.52 5.52 9.24
CA GLN A 297 -8.15 5.93 9.59
C GLN A 297 -7.19 4.73 9.57
N ALA A 298 -7.65 3.56 10.04
CA ALA A 298 -6.87 2.32 9.96
C ALA A 298 -6.60 1.91 8.50
N ASN A 299 -7.61 1.97 7.63
CA ASN A 299 -7.42 1.70 6.19
C ASN A 299 -6.47 2.70 5.53
N ALA A 300 -6.58 3.98 5.88
CA ALA A 300 -5.68 5.03 5.42
C ALA A 300 -4.23 4.75 5.83
N PHE A 301 -4.01 4.34 7.08
CA PHE A 301 -2.70 3.92 7.58
C PHE A 301 -2.14 2.72 6.81
N CYS A 302 -2.96 1.70 6.54
CA CYS A 302 -2.55 0.53 5.75
C CYS A 302 -2.19 0.90 4.30
N ALA A 303 -2.97 1.79 3.67
CA ALA A 303 -2.68 2.29 2.33
C ALA A 303 -1.35 3.05 2.31
N TRP A 304 -1.16 3.98 3.25
CA TRP A 304 0.09 4.73 3.41
C TRP A 304 1.28 3.81 3.65
N ARG A 305 1.18 2.84 4.57
CA ARG A 305 2.27 1.90 4.89
C ARG A 305 2.69 1.09 3.65
N THR A 306 1.71 0.69 2.85
CA THR A 306 1.95 -0.05 1.59
C THR A 306 2.69 0.83 0.59
N GLU A 307 2.23 2.06 0.38
CA GLU A 307 2.88 3.03 -0.51
C GLU A 307 4.31 3.35 -0.03
N TYR A 308 4.48 3.54 1.28
CA TYR A 308 5.77 3.82 1.91
C TYR A 308 6.76 2.66 1.70
N LEU A 309 6.31 1.42 1.85
CA LEU A 309 7.12 0.23 1.59
C LEU A 309 7.51 0.10 0.12
N LEU A 310 6.61 0.41 -0.81
CA LEU A 310 6.88 0.32 -2.26
C LEU A 310 7.85 1.38 -2.77
N LYS A 311 7.94 2.53 -2.08
CA LYS A 311 8.86 3.63 -2.43
C LYS A 311 10.27 3.45 -1.89
N GLY A 312 10.46 2.64 -0.85
CA GLY A 312 11.75 2.35 -0.22
C GLY A 312 12.52 1.25 -0.93
#